data_AF-A0A2D5TJG6-F1
#
_entry.id   AF-A0A2D5TJG6-F1
#
_cell.length_a   1.000
_cell.length_b   1.000
_cell.length_c   1.000
_cell.angle_alpha   90.00
_cell.angle_beta   90.00
_cell.angle_gamma   90.00
#
_symmetry.space_group_name_H-M   'P 1'
#
loop_
_entity.id
_entity.type
_entity.pdbx_description
1 polymer ?
#
loop_
_entity_poly.entity_id
_entity_poly.type
_entity_poly.pdbx_seq_one_letter_code
_entity_poly.pdbx_strand_id
1 'polypeptide(L)'
;MPQSNIEYQTSRRATAEAGAFAANLMSQVASSGGGTFDSAASNEFVENLRSSFDDENGASNLPRDVQIILDSAGDEAGNIMRALVSGINEYERQHGVNVPPDVVELALHNGAAAFDSVTTGSAASLASDPGSLVPMSAIVSIYTTLTAAIPFAHYVPADRKSREARIGLMKNSAGTKTGRYNQGDSIDGVKSGKEYMGQIRTNKTLAVDGSGKSDLTGKITKDMTARDVCDQSGDDVVLRKGRTRVLFKGRPVAVELNKDKTGSSAVGGSFSEGDTEYAVGGNINNQTGEYALTVTPIIAAGTEFVVEASLDFEANKELIPRFQTNVDIKPVFADSWTAYGSTSRESMVQMQDELGIDPHQALMIAVNAQYSNERFRALINYALRLAQSNTSTFNLDYNGRKANMSLKEMWRDLFPVISAASQGMAERTNMNGVTHAIIGPKLLPYIESLPSDLFVKSGESKRPGIYRIGRFTDGIEVYYSPDDLAETSTSAEMLLIGRAPEVARSAFIVGDVSSPVMEALGKDKSLEEGVAFHAVNFTGINPHEETLESVAMINITGLPDNS
;
A
#
# COMPACT_ATOMS: atom_id res chain seq x y z
N MET A 1 -6.54 -22.38 13.02
CA MET A 1 -5.22 -21.73 12.82
C MET A 1 -5.27 -20.39 13.54
N PRO A 2 -4.18 -19.86 14.12
CA PRO A 2 -4.23 -18.52 14.69
C PRO A 2 -4.45 -17.52 13.53
N GLN A 3 -5.64 -16.93 13.49
CA GLN A 3 -5.97 -15.84 12.58
C GLN A 3 -5.02 -14.67 12.89
N SER A 4 -4.28 -14.21 11.90
CA SER A 4 -3.49 -13.00 12.05
C SER A 4 -4.41 -11.81 11.79
N ASN A 5 -4.79 -11.10 12.86
CA ASN A 5 -5.41 -9.79 12.74
C ASN A 5 -4.36 -8.83 12.18
N ILE A 6 -4.43 -8.54 10.87
CA ILE A 6 -3.66 -7.46 10.27
C ILE A 6 -4.42 -6.16 10.59
N GLU A 7 -3.81 -5.26 11.36
CA GLU A 7 -4.36 -3.92 11.60
C GLU A 7 -4.20 -3.06 10.34
N TYR A 8 -5.31 -2.75 9.68
CA TYR A 8 -5.33 -1.83 8.55
C TYR A 8 -5.39 -0.39 9.07
N GLN A 9 -4.31 0.37 8.88
CA GLN A 9 -4.31 1.81 9.17
C GLN A 9 -4.85 2.57 7.96
N THR A 10 -6.00 3.24 8.12
CA THR A 10 -6.59 4.07 7.06
C THR A 10 -6.67 5.52 7.51
N SER A 11 -6.28 6.46 6.64
CA SER A 11 -6.34 7.90 6.92
C SER A 11 -7.71 8.52 6.59
N ARG A 12 -8.57 7.78 5.89
CA ARG A 12 -9.94 8.22 5.55
C ARG A 12 -10.91 7.82 6.67
N ARG A 13 -11.56 8.82 7.25
CA ARG A 13 -12.53 8.66 8.36
C ARG A 13 -13.65 7.67 8.04
N ALA A 14 -14.28 7.77 6.86
CA ALA A 14 -15.37 6.88 6.45
C ALA A 14 -14.95 5.40 6.38
N THR A 15 -13.75 5.14 5.85
CA THR A 15 -13.16 3.80 5.77
C THR A 15 -12.84 3.24 7.17
N ALA A 16 -12.31 4.09 8.06
CA ALA A 16 -12.05 3.71 9.45
C ALA A 16 -13.34 3.37 10.22
N GLU A 17 -14.39 4.16 10.04
CA GLU A 17 -15.71 3.91 10.64
C GLU A 17 -16.34 2.60 10.11
N ALA A 18 -16.24 2.31 8.81
CA ALA A 18 -16.70 1.04 8.22
C ALA A 18 -15.93 -0.18 8.77
N GLY A 19 -14.61 -0.05 8.95
CA GLY A 19 -13.78 -1.09 9.56
C GLY A 19 -14.15 -1.36 11.03
N ALA A 20 -14.34 -0.30 11.82
CA ALA A 20 -14.80 -0.41 13.21
C ALA A 20 -16.19 -1.06 13.30
N PHE A 21 -17.08 -0.73 12.35
CA PHE A 21 -18.39 -1.36 12.24
C PHE A 21 -18.31 -2.87 12.01
N ALA A 22 -17.53 -3.33 11.02
CA ALA A 22 -17.36 -4.75 10.75
C ALA A 22 -16.73 -5.52 11.92
N ALA A 23 -15.75 -4.91 12.60
CA ALA A 23 -15.12 -5.52 13.78
C ALA A 23 -16.12 -5.69 14.94
N ASN A 24 -16.92 -4.67 15.23
CA ASN A 24 -17.98 -4.76 16.24
C ASN A 24 -19.05 -5.79 15.85
N LEU A 25 -19.46 -5.83 14.58
CA LEU A 25 -20.40 -6.82 14.07
C LEU A 25 -19.92 -8.25 14.31
N MET A 26 -18.66 -8.55 13.94
CA MET A 26 -18.06 -9.86 14.14
C MET A 26 -17.89 -10.22 15.63
N SER A 27 -17.54 -9.24 16.47
CA SER A 27 -17.46 -9.44 17.92
C SER A 27 -18.81 -9.81 18.54
N GLN A 28 -19.89 -9.18 18.07
CA GLN A 28 -21.24 -9.45 18.54
C GLN A 28 -21.71 -10.84 18.08
N VAL A 29 -21.43 -11.23 16.83
CA VAL A 29 -21.71 -12.59 16.31
C VAL A 29 -20.94 -13.66 17.09
N ALA A 30 -19.68 -13.39 17.44
CA ALA A 30 -18.89 -14.31 18.26
C ALA A 30 -19.45 -14.44 19.69
N SER A 31 -19.98 -13.34 20.25
CA SER A 31 -20.59 -13.33 21.59
C SER A 31 -21.99 -13.97 21.65
N SER A 32 -22.75 -13.95 20.55
CA SER A 32 -24.11 -14.51 20.47
C SER A 32 -24.15 -16.02 20.18
N GLY A 33 -22.98 -16.68 20.07
CA GLY A 33 -22.88 -18.13 20.16
C GLY A 33 -23.63 -18.89 19.07
N GLY A 34 -23.44 -18.54 17.79
CA GLY A 34 -23.90 -19.35 16.65
C GLY A 34 -25.40 -19.66 16.62
N GLY A 35 -26.21 -18.88 17.33
CA GLY A 35 -27.67 -19.00 17.33
C GLY A 35 -28.23 -18.75 15.94
N THR A 36 -29.19 -19.58 15.54
CA THR A 36 -29.87 -19.48 14.25
C THR A 36 -30.49 -18.09 14.14
N PHE A 37 -30.05 -17.27 13.18
CA PHE A 37 -30.69 -16.01 12.82
C PHE A 37 -32.10 -16.33 12.28
N ASP A 38 -33.09 -16.39 13.18
CA ASP A 38 -34.50 -16.23 12.81
C ASP A 38 -34.85 -14.74 12.75
N SER A 39 -35.96 -14.39 12.10
CA SER A 39 -36.35 -12.99 11.87
C SER A 39 -36.56 -12.19 13.17
N ALA A 40 -36.86 -12.82 14.31
CA ALA A 40 -36.99 -12.15 15.59
C ALA A 40 -35.62 -11.86 16.23
N ALA A 41 -34.73 -12.85 16.23
CA ALA A 41 -33.34 -12.69 16.68
C ALA A 41 -32.55 -11.70 15.81
N SER A 42 -32.92 -11.57 14.54
CA SER A 42 -32.28 -10.65 13.61
C SER A 42 -32.67 -9.18 13.88
N ASN A 43 -33.91 -8.91 14.26
CA ASN A 43 -34.35 -7.58 14.66
C ASN A 43 -33.75 -7.16 16.02
N GLU A 44 -33.72 -8.07 16.99
CA GLU A 44 -33.05 -7.84 18.28
C GLU A 44 -31.54 -7.61 18.10
N PHE A 45 -30.90 -8.32 17.17
CA PHE A 45 -29.50 -8.11 16.80
C PHE A 45 -29.25 -6.74 16.16
N VAL A 46 -30.15 -6.28 15.27
CA VAL A 46 -30.07 -4.95 14.64
C VAL A 46 -30.30 -3.84 15.66
N GLU A 47 -31.23 -4.02 16.61
CA GLU A 47 -31.45 -3.07 17.71
C GLU A 47 -30.25 -3.00 18.67
N ASN A 48 -29.67 -4.15 19.02
CA ASN A 48 -28.44 -4.22 19.82
C ASN A 48 -27.25 -3.55 19.10
N LEU A 49 -27.11 -3.76 17.78
CA LEU A 49 -26.14 -3.05 16.96
C LEU A 49 -26.36 -1.54 17.00
N ARG A 50 -27.58 -1.06 16.77
CA ARG A 50 -27.92 0.37 16.82
C ARG A 50 -27.53 0.97 18.19
N SER A 51 -27.93 0.31 19.27
CA SER A 51 -27.61 0.75 20.63
C SER A 51 -26.11 0.75 20.97
N SER A 52 -25.32 -0.13 20.36
CA SER A 52 -23.87 -0.21 20.58
C SER A 52 -23.07 0.91 19.91
N PHE A 53 -23.69 1.63 18.96
CA PHE A 53 -23.09 2.76 18.24
C PHE A 53 -23.71 4.11 18.63
N ASP A 54 -24.70 4.14 19.51
CA ASP A 54 -25.26 5.37 20.04
C ASP A 54 -24.35 5.91 21.16
N ASP A 55 -23.88 7.16 21.03
CA ASP A 55 -23.16 7.85 22.11
C ASP A 55 -24.13 8.12 23.29
N GLU A 56 -23.59 8.38 24.50
CA GLU A 56 -24.37 8.72 25.72
C GLU A 56 -25.36 9.90 25.53
N ASN A 57 -25.22 10.67 24.44
CA ASN A 57 -26.07 11.80 24.06
C ASN A 57 -27.14 11.46 22.99
N GLY A 58 -27.30 10.19 22.58
CA GLY A 58 -28.31 9.77 21.58
C GLY A 58 -27.99 10.15 20.13
N ALA A 59 -26.72 10.43 19.83
CA ALA A 59 -26.25 10.62 18.45
C ALA A 59 -25.64 9.30 17.95
N SER A 60 -26.13 8.78 16.83
CA SER A 60 -25.67 7.52 16.25
C SER A 60 -24.31 7.72 15.53
N ASN A 61 -23.26 7.06 16.02
CA ASN A 61 -21.94 6.98 15.37
C ASN A 61 -21.89 5.89 14.28
N LEU A 62 -23.05 5.44 13.79
CA LEU A 62 -23.16 4.51 12.66
C LEU A 62 -22.65 5.16 11.37
N PRO A 63 -21.87 4.46 10.52
CA PRO A 63 -21.51 4.95 9.20
C PRO A 63 -22.75 5.34 8.39
N ARG A 64 -22.68 6.46 7.66
CA ARG A 64 -23.82 7.03 6.91
C ARG A 64 -24.53 6.01 6.01
N ASP A 65 -23.76 5.19 5.30
CA ASP A 65 -24.31 4.20 4.36
C ASP A 65 -25.02 3.06 5.09
N VAL A 66 -24.58 2.71 6.30
CA VAL A 66 -25.26 1.74 7.18
C VAL A 66 -26.58 2.31 7.67
N GLN A 67 -26.63 3.59 8.05
CA GLN A 67 -27.88 4.25 8.46
C GLN A 67 -28.91 4.23 7.31
N ILE A 68 -28.48 4.54 6.09
CA ILE A 68 -29.35 4.50 4.90
C ILE A 68 -29.91 3.09 4.67
N ILE A 69 -29.07 2.06 4.77
CA ILE A 69 -29.50 0.65 4.62
C ILE A 69 -30.48 0.28 5.71
N LEU A 70 -30.16 0.58 6.97
CA LEU A 70 -30.99 0.22 8.12
C LEU A 70 -32.33 0.95 8.14
N ASP A 71 -32.40 2.18 7.67
CA ASP A 71 -33.63 2.96 7.60
C ASP A 71 -34.49 2.58 6.39
N SER A 72 -33.85 2.18 5.28
CA SER A 72 -34.57 1.80 4.05
C SER A 72 -35.03 0.33 4.04
N ALA A 73 -34.34 -0.56 4.76
CA ALA A 73 -34.61 -2.00 4.72
C ALA A 73 -35.72 -2.48 5.67
N GLY A 74 -36.07 -1.70 6.72
CA GLY A 74 -37.08 -2.10 7.70
C GLY A 74 -36.80 -3.48 8.31
N ASP A 75 -37.78 -4.39 8.26
CA ASP A 75 -37.70 -5.75 8.82
C ASP A 75 -36.68 -6.67 8.12
N GLU A 76 -36.21 -6.33 6.92
CA GLU A 76 -35.22 -7.11 6.15
C GLU A 76 -33.75 -6.74 6.49
N ALA A 77 -33.55 -5.75 7.36
CA ALA A 77 -32.22 -5.31 7.80
C ALA A 77 -31.38 -6.45 8.40
N GLY A 78 -32.03 -7.38 9.10
CA GLY A 78 -31.42 -8.58 9.66
C GLY A 78 -30.78 -9.50 8.62
N ASN A 79 -31.46 -9.71 7.48
CA ASN A 79 -30.97 -10.55 6.40
C ASN A 79 -29.78 -9.91 5.67
N ILE A 80 -29.76 -8.58 5.55
CA ILE A 80 -28.64 -7.83 4.99
C ILE A 80 -27.39 -7.93 5.89
N MET A 81 -27.55 -7.79 7.21
CA MET A 81 -26.43 -7.94 8.14
C MET A 81 -25.89 -9.38 8.17
N ARG A 82 -26.76 -10.38 8.03
CA ARG A 82 -26.33 -11.77 7.87
C ARG A 82 -25.54 -12.00 6.58
N ALA A 83 -25.94 -11.37 5.48
CA ALA A 83 -25.20 -11.43 4.21
C ALA A 83 -23.80 -10.81 4.35
N LEU A 84 -23.69 -9.71 5.09
CA LEU A 84 -22.41 -9.07 5.40
C LEU A 84 -21.49 -9.99 6.22
N VAL A 85 -21.99 -10.61 7.30
CA VAL A 85 -21.24 -11.57 8.12
C VAL A 85 -20.83 -12.79 7.31
N SER A 86 -21.73 -13.35 6.51
CA SER A 86 -21.43 -14.49 5.66
C SER A 86 -20.37 -14.16 4.61
N GLY A 87 -20.41 -12.95 4.03
CA GLY A 87 -19.41 -12.47 3.09
C GLY A 87 -18.04 -12.26 3.73
N ILE A 88 -17.99 -11.72 4.96
CA ILE A 88 -16.75 -11.54 5.73
C ILE A 88 -16.10 -12.90 6.03
N ASN A 89 -16.88 -13.87 6.54
CA ASN A 89 -16.39 -15.21 6.83
C ASN A 89 -15.86 -15.92 5.58
N GLU A 90 -16.55 -15.77 4.44
CA GLU A 90 -16.12 -16.37 3.19
C GLU A 90 -14.83 -15.73 2.65
N TYR A 91 -14.68 -14.42 2.77
CA TYR A 91 -13.42 -13.73 2.44
C TYR A 91 -12.26 -14.23 3.31
N GLU A 92 -12.46 -14.30 4.63
CA GLU A 92 -11.45 -14.80 5.56
C GLU A 92 -11.07 -16.25 5.27
N ARG A 93 -12.05 -17.08 4.87
CA ARG A 93 -11.80 -18.46 4.46
C ARG A 93 -10.92 -18.51 3.21
N GLN A 94 -11.26 -17.73 2.18
CA GLN A 94 -10.55 -17.75 0.89
C GLN A 94 -9.15 -17.12 0.96
N HIS A 95 -8.98 -16.05 1.73
CA HIS A 95 -7.74 -15.25 1.76
C HIS A 95 -6.92 -15.46 3.03
N GLY A 96 -7.46 -16.06 4.08
CA GLY A 96 -6.77 -16.31 5.35
C GLY A 96 -6.39 -15.06 6.15
N VAL A 97 -6.92 -13.90 5.75
CA VAL A 97 -6.72 -12.59 6.37
C VAL A 97 -8.07 -11.90 6.57
N ASN A 98 -8.14 -11.02 7.56
CA ASN A 98 -9.34 -10.24 7.83
C ASN A 98 -9.70 -9.35 6.62
N VAL A 99 -10.98 -9.06 6.46
CA VAL A 99 -11.45 -8.18 5.39
C VAL A 99 -10.89 -6.77 5.58
N PRO A 100 -10.24 -6.19 4.55
CA PRO A 100 -9.81 -4.80 4.58
C PRO A 100 -10.99 -3.82 4.73
N PRO A 101 -10.88 -2.76 5.55
CA PRO A 101 -11.96 -1.79 5.78
C PRO A 101 -12.50 -1.10 4.53
N ASP A 102 -11.69 -0.94 3.49
CA ASP A 102 -12.06 -0.36 2.19
C ASP A 102 -13.00 -1.28 1.38
N VAL A 103 -12.84 -2.60 1.48
CA VAL A 103 -13.75 -3.57 0.87
C VAL A 103 -15.12 -3.51 1.56
N VAL A 104 -15.12 -3.37 2.89
CA VAL A 104 -16.35 -3.21 3.69
C VAL A 104 -17.06 -1.91 3.33
N GLU A 105 -16.32 -0.78 3.23
CA GLU A 105 -16.88 0.50 2.81
C GLU A 105 -17.55 0.38 1.44
N LEU A 106 -16.89 -0.24 0.45
CA LEU A 106 -17.49 -0.42 -0.86
C LEU A 106 -18.73 -1.33 -0.82
N ALA A 107 -18.69 -2.43 -0.08
CA ALA A 107 -19.83 -3.34 0.03
C ALA A 107 -21.06 -2.60 0.61
N LEU A 108 -20.86 -1.79 1.64
CA LEU A 108 -21.91 -0.95 2.25
C LEU A 108 -22.40 0.13 1.29
N HIS A 109 -21.49 0.81 0.59
CA HIS A 109 -21.84 1.82 -0.41
C HIS A 109 -22.67 1.22 -1.56
N ASN A 110 -22.28 0.04 -2.06
CA ASN A 110 -23.01 -0.70 -3.10
C ASN A 110 -24.40 -1.12 -2.61
N GLY A 111 -24.51 -1.61 -1.37
CA GLY A 111 -25.78 -1.94 -0.75
C GLY A 111 -26.70 -0.72 -0.63
N ALA A 112 -26.19 0.42 -0.16
CA ALA A 112 -26.94 1.67 -0.08
C ALA A 112 -27.36 2.19 -1.48
N ALA A 113 -26.49 2.06 -2.47
CA ALA A 113 -26.78 2.45 -3.85
C ALA A 113 -27.88 1.59 -4.50
N ALA A 114 -28.00 0.31 -4.12
CA ALA A 114 -29.09 -0.56 -4.58
C ALA A 114 -30.46 0.01 -4.17
N PHE A 115 -30.60 0.51 -2.94
CA PHE A 115 -31.84 1.15 -2.45
C PHE A 115 -32.18 2.44 -3.21
N ASP A 116 -31.20 3.29 -3.50
CA ASP A 116 -31.40 4.55 -4.25
C ASP A 116 -31.69 4.32 -5.75
N SER A 117 -31.16 3.24 -6.32
CA SER A 117 -31.37 2.91 -7.74
C SER A 117 -32.82 2.52 -8.09
N VAL A 118 -33.54 1.92 -7.13
CA VAL A 118 -34.89 1.41 -7.37
C VAL A 118 -35.97 2.48 -7.11
N THR A 119 -35.71 3.43 -6.21
CA THR A 119 -36.60 4.57 -5.95
C THR A 119 -36.67 5.56 -7.12
N THR A 120 -35.68 5.58 -8.02
CA THR A 120 -35.56 6.59 -9.08
C THR A 120 -35.77 6.10 -10.52
N GLY A 121 -35.84 4.79 -10.82
CA GLY A 121 -35.89 4.37 -12.24
C GLY A 121 -36.48 3.02 -12.64
N SER A 122 -36.59 2.03 -11.76
CA SER A 122 -36.97 0.65 -12.17
C SER A 122 -38.28 0.13 -11.55
N ALA A 123 -38.84 0.80 -10.54
CA ALA A 123 -40.13 0.45 -9.93
C ALA A 123 -41.36 1.08 -10.62
N ALA A 124 -41.19 1.74 -11.77
CA ALA A 124 -42.31 2.33 -12.52
C ALA A 124 -43.05 1.32 -13.43
N SER A 125 -42.60 0.06 -13.52
CA SER A 125 -43.34 -0.98 -14.24
C SER A 125 -44.31 -1.69 -13.28
N LEU A 126 -45.61 -1.52 -13.54
CA LEU A 126 -46.76 -1.96 -12.74
C LEU A 126 -46.92 -3.50 -12.56
N ALA A 127 -45.86 -4.31 -12.72
CA ALA A 127 -45.98 -5.77 -12.86
C ALA A 127 -45.11 -6.61 -11.91
N SER A 128 -44.27 -6.01 -11.05
CA SER A 128 -43.52 -6.76 -10.03
C SER A 128 -43.54 -6.00 -8.71
N ASP A 129 -43.83 -6.70 -7.61
CA ASP A 129 -43.90 -6.12 -6.26
C ASP A 129 -42.52 -5.52 -5.90
N PRO A 130 -42.39 -4.18 -5.85
CA PRO A 130 -41.10 -3.53 -5.62
C PRO A 130 -40.55 -3.78 -4.21
N GLY A 131 -41.38 -4.25 -3.27
CA GLY A 131 -41.01 -4.39 -1.86
C GLY A 131 -39.98 -5.49 -1.57
N SER A 132 -39.99 -6.59 -2.32
CA SER A 132 -39.12 -7.75 -2.06
C SER A 132 -37.85 -7.80 -2.91
N LEU A 133 -37.85 -7.15 -4.08
CA LEU A 133 -36.71 -7.14 -5.00
C LEU A 133 -35.57 -6.20 -4.54
N VAL A 134 -35.91 -5.11 -3.85
CA VAL A 134 -34.91 -4.12 -3.40
C VAL A 134 -33.96 -4.71 -2.35
N PRO A 135 -34.44 -5.33 -1.25
CA PRO A 135 -33.54 -5.92 -0.24
C PRO A 135 -32.72 -7.08 -0.82
N MET A 136 -33.30 -7.90 -1.70
CA MET A 136 -32.58 -9.00 -2.34
C MET A 136 -31.44 -8.51 -3.24
N SER A 137 -31.64 -7.42 -3.99
CA SER A 137 -30.58 -6.83 -4.80
C SER A 137 -29.41 -6.31 -3.95
N ALA A 138 -29.70 -5.72 -2.78
CA ALA A 138 -28.69 -5.23 -1.84
C ALA A 138 -27.90 -6.37 -1.17
N ILE A 139 -28.59 -7.47 -0.81
CA ILE A 139 -27.96 -8.69 -0.27
C ILE A 139 -26.97 -9.28 -1.28
N VAL A 140 -27.42 -9.45 -2.54
CA VAL A 140 -26.58 -10.01 -3.59
C VAL A 140 -25.41 -9.08 -3.90
N SER A 141 -25.60 -7.76 -3.94
CA SER A 141 -24.48 -6.83 -4.18
C SER A 141 -23.43 -6.88 -3.07
N ILE A 142 -23.84 -6.87 -1.79
CA ILE A 142 -22.90 -6.93 -0.65
C ILE A 142 -22.12 -8.24 -0.69
N TYR A 143 -22.84 -9.36 -0.84
CA TYR A 143 -22.22 -10.69 -0.85
C TYR A 143 -21.25 -10.84 -2.02
N THR A 144 -21.67 -10.46 -3.24
CA THR A 144 -20.82 -10.57 -4.43
C THR A 144 -19.59 -9.68 -4.34
N THR A 145 -19.70 -8.43 -3.86
CA THR A 145 -18.55 -7.54 -3.67
C THR A 145 -17.53 -8.14 -2.70
N LEU A 146 -17.95 -8.77 -1.60
CA LEU A 146 -17.05 -9.40 -0.63
C LEU A 146 -16.43 -10.70 -1.17
N THR A 147 -17.21 -11.56 -1.83
CA THR A 147 -16.68 -12.83 -2.37
C THR A 147 -15.78 -12.64 -3.59
N ALA A 148 -15.99 -11.58 -4.37
CA ALA A 148 -15.19 -11.26 -5.55
C ALA A 148 -14.05 -10.26 -5.23
N ALA A 149 -13.83 -9.95 -3.95
CA ALA A 149 -12.82 -9.02 -3.54
C ALA A 149 -11.41 -9.56 -3.82
N ILE A 150 -10.54 -8.70 -4.33
CA ILE A 150 -9.17 -9.00 -4.71
C ILE A 150 -8.28 -8.48 -3.58
N PRO A 151 -7.48 -9.35 -2.93
CA PRO A 151 -6.88 -9.07 -1.64
C PRO A 151 -5.71 -8.06 -1.71
N PHE A 152 -5.09 -7.86 -2.86
CA PHE A 152 -4.01 -6.88 -3.04
C PHE A 152 -4.47 -5.52 -3.58
N ALA A 153 -5.73 -5.40 -4.01
CA ALA A 153 -6.27 -4.16 -4.59
C ALA A 153 -7.01 -3.31 -3.54
N HIS A 154 -7.01 -1.99 -3.74
CA HIS A 154 -7.79 -1.07 -2.90
C HIS A 154 -9.13 -0.74 -3.50
N TYR A 155 -10.13 -0.65 -2.62
CA TYR A 155 -11.49 -0.36 -3.00
C TYR A 155 -11.86 1.09 -2.74
N VAL A 156 -12.52 1.71 -3.72
CA VAL A 156 -12.99 3.09 -3.61
C VAL A 156 -14.49 3.13 -3.93
N PRO A 157 -15.31 3.88 -3.17
CA PRO A 157 -16.66 4.20 -3.61
C PRO A 157 -16.60 5.30 -4.67
N ALA A 158 -17.28 5.11 -5.80
CA ALA A 158 -17.35 6.10 -6.88
C ALA A 158 -18.71 6.80 -6.93
N ASP A 159 -18.72 8.05 -7.39
CA ASP A 159 -19.94 8.80 -7.62
C ASP A 159 -20.64 8.33 -8.91
N ARG A 160 -21.86 7.82 -8.76
CA ARG A 160 -22.71 7.32 -9.85
C ARG A 160 -23.00 8.37 -10.92
N LYS A 161 -23.05 9.66 -10.56
CA LYS A 161 -23.36 10.73 -11.52
C LYS A 161 -22.21 11.04 -12.46
N SER A 162 -20.97 10.92 -11.97
CA SER A 162 -19.77 11.31 -12.72
C SER A 162 -19.03 10.13 -13.34
N ARG A 163 -19.31 8.88 -12.91
CA ARG A 163 -18.53 7.68 -13.29
C ARG A 163 -17.01 7.85 -13.10
N GLU A 164 -16.65 8.71 -12.15
CA GLU A 164 -15.28 9.14 -11.87
C GLU A 164 -15.00 8.94 -10.39
N ALA A 165 -13.89 8.29 -10.08
CA ALA A 165 -13.30 8.28 -8.74
C ALA A 165 -12.11 9.24 -8.73
N ARG A 166 -12.06 10.15 -7.75
CA ARG A 166 -10.97 11.11 -7.58
C ARG A 166 -10.02 10.63 -6.52
N ILE A 167 -8.75 10.46 -6.89
CA ILE A 167 -7.71 9.96 -5.99
C ILE A 167 -6.76 11.10 -5.69
N GLY A 168 -6.90 11.64 -4.47
CA GLY A 168 -6.03 12.69 -3.95
C GLY A 168 -4.85 12.09 -3.18
N LEU A 169 -3.63 12.40 -3.62
CA LEU A 169 -2.41 12.08 -2.88
C LEU A 169 -1.86 13.36 -2.25
N MET A 170 -1.83 13.40 -0.92
CA MET A 170 -1.20 14.48 -0.16
C MET A 170 0.29 14.21 -0.03
N LYS A 171 1.12 15.18 -0.40
CA LYS A 171 2.57 15.11 -0.29
C LYS A 171 3.09 16.31 0.48
N ASN A 172 4.04 16.06 1.39
CA ASN A 172 4.80 17.09 2.07
C ASN A 172 6.17 17.23 1.39
N SER A 173 6.46 18.43 0.90
CA SER A 173 7.72 18.73 0.22
C SER A 173 8.44 19.91 0.87
N ALA A 174 9.75 19.99 0.62
CA ALA A 174 10.58 21.10 1.02
C ALA A 174 10.23 22.34 0.19
N GLY A 175 9.68 23.37 0.83
CA GLY A 175 9.30 24.63 0.17
C GLY A 175 10.51 25.51 -0.18
N THR A 176 11.66 25.28 0.46
CA THR A 176 12.92 25.99 0.22
C THR A 176 14.10 25.04 0.13
N LYS A 177 15.06 25.32 -0.76
CA LYS A 177 16.37 24.65 -0.78
C LYS A 177 17.12 25.01 0.51
N THR A 178 17.41 24.02 1.34
CA THR A 178 18.06 24.20 2.64
C THR A 178 18.65 22.89 3.12
N GLY A 179 19.86 22.93 3.68
CA GLY A 179 20.56 21.72 4.13
C GLY A 179 20.70 20.74 2.98
N ARG A 180 20.31 19.47 3.19
CA ARG A 180 20.43 18.42 2.15
C ARG A 180 19.18 18.24 1.30
N TYR A 181 18.21 19.14 1.39
CA TYR A 181 16.98 19.11 0.59
C TYR A 181 17.01 20.16 -0.50
N ASN A 182 16.67 19.74 -1.71
CA ASN A 182 16.32 20.65 -2.79
C ASN A 182 14.87 21.12 -2.63
N GLN A 183 14.54 22.26 -3.26
CA GLN A 183 13.15 22.71 -3.32
C GLN A 183 12.30 21.68 -4.06
N GLY A 184 11.17 21.28 -3.47
CA GLY A 184 10.27 20.26 -4.00
C GLY A 184 10.63 18.82 -3.62
N ASP A 185 11.75 18.58 -2.93
CA ASP A 185 12.06 17.23 -2.44
C ASP A 185 11.02 16.76 -1.42
N SER A 186 10.60 15.49 -1.54
CA SER A 186 9.77 14.83 -0.53
C SER A 186 10.50 14.81 0.82
N ILE A 187 9.80 15.26 1.86
CA ILE A 187 10.27 15.22 3.25
C ILE A 187 9.95 13.85 3.89
N ASP A 188 9.03 13.13 3.28
CA ASP A 188 8.61 11.79 3.67
C ASP A 188 9.49 10.73 2.97
N GLY A 189 9.71 9.58 3.63
CA GLY A 189 10.40 8.42 3.07
C GLY A 189 11.93 8.42 3.21
N VAL A 190 12.65 7.90 2.21
CA VAL A 190 14.13 7.68 2.27
C VAL A 190 14.93 8.97 2.48
N LYS A 191 14.39 10.09 2.00
CA LYS A 191 15.03 11.40 2.19
C LYS A 191 14.79 11.97 3.60
N SER A 192 13.81 11.44 4.34
CA SER A 192 13.43 11.90 5.68
C SER A 192 14.59 11.82 6.67
N GLY A 193 14.61 12.73 7.64
CA GLY A 193 15.65 12.78 8.68
C GLY A 193 16.97 13.40 8.25
N LYS A 194 17.16 13.75 6.98
CA LYS A 194 18.29 14.58 6.55
C LYS A 194 18.22 15.99 7.19
N GLU A 195 19.35 16.67 7.25
CA GLU A 195 19.48 17.99 7.85
C GLU A 195 18.63 19.02 7.08
N TYR A 196 17.54 19.48 7.70
CA TYR A 196 16.65 20.53 7.18
C TYR A 196 16.37 21.59 8.24
N MET A 197 15.64 21.21 9.29
CA MET A 197 15.19 22.09 10.38
C MET A 197 16.30 22.48 11.36
N GLY A 198 17.29 21.60 11.54
CA GLY A 198 18.38 21.83 12.47
C GLY A 198 19.20 23.06 12.09
N GLN A 199 19.60 23.86 13.07
CA GLN A 199 20.49 25.02 12.87
C GLN A 199 21.92 24.59 12.49
N ILE A 200 22.31 23.37 12.86
CA ILE A 200 23.68 22.91 12.71
C ILE A 200 23.96 22.54 11.24
N ARG A 201 25.11 22.99 10.74
CA ARG A 201 25.70 22.62 9.45
C ARG A 201 27.13 22.16 9.66
N THR A 202 27.51 21.12 8.95
CA THR A 202 28.84 20.50 9.03
C THR A 202 29.54 20.56 7.68
N ASN A 203 30.84 20.85 7.69
CA ASN A 203 31.67 20.86 6.50
C ASN A 203 32.96 20.10 6.75
N LYS A 204 33.21 19.09 5.94
CA LYS A 204 34.41 18.28 5.92
C LYS A 204 35.46 19.00 5.10
N THR A 205 36.64 19.16 5.69
CA THR A 205 37.79 19.82 5.06
C THR A 205 39.01 18.94 5.22
N LEU A 206 39.77 18.83 4.14
CA LEU A 206 41.03 18.12 4.13
C LEU A 206 42.15 19.10 4.46
N ALA A 207 43.07 18.69 5.33
CA ALA A 207 44.28 19.45 5.60
C ALA A 207 45.15 19.55 4.33
N VAL A 208 45.52 20.79 3.97
CA VAL A 208 46.44 21.10 2.87
C VAL A 208 47.77 21.54 3.46
N ASP A 209 48.89 21.11 2.87
CA ASP A 209 50.22 21.51 3.32
C ASP A 209 50.47 22.99 3.03
N GLY A 210 50.70 23.76 4.10
CA GLY A 210 51.14 25.15 4.07
C GLY A 210 52.60 25.27 4.52
N SER A 211 53.14 26.49 4.44
CA SER A 211 54.53 26.79 4.84
C SER A 211 54.73 26.68 6.36
N GLY A 212 54.98 25.46 6.85
CA GLY A 212 55.22 25.16 8.27
C GLY A 212 53.96 24.92 9.12
N LYS A 213 52.77 24.86 8.50
CA LYS A 213 51.45 24.63 9.11
C LYS A 213 50.56 23.90 8.11
N SER A 214 49.51 23.22 8.56
CA SER A 214 48.47 22.72 7.66
C SER A 214 47.27 23.65 7.64
N ASP A 215 46.84 24.07 6.46
CA ASP A 215 45.74 25.00 6.27
C ASP A 215 44.41 24.24 6.06
N LEU A 216 43.35 24.75 6.68
CA LEU A 216 41.98 24.26 6.62
C LEU A 216 41.08 25.43 6.23
N THR A 217 40.80 25.56 4.95
CA THR A 217 39.96 26.62 4.39
C THR A 217 38.66 26.07 3.85
N GLY A 218 37.56 26.79 4.06
CA GLY A 218 36.28 26.47 3.44
C GLY A 218 35.18 27.42 3.87
N LYS A 219 33.97 27.15 3.40
CA LYS A 219 32.77 27.93 3.70
C LYS A 219 31.66 27.04 4.24
N ILE A 220 31.03 27.49 5.32
CA ILE A 220 29.74 26.96 5.79
C ILE A 220 28.65 27.69 5.01
N THR A 221 27.73 26.95 4.40
CA THR A 221 26.62 27.53 3.63
C THR A 221 25.29 26.94 4.07
N LYS A 222 24.19 27.54 3.58
CA LYS A 222 22.82 27.09 3.87
C LYS A 222 22.58 25.67 3.33
N ASP A 223 23.19 25.36 2.20
CA ASP A 223 23.01 24.14 1.41
C ASP A 223 24.15 23.14 1.64
N MET A 224 23.82 21.86 1.64
CA MET A 224 24.76 20.75 1.79
C MET A 224 24.61 19.78 0.62
N THR A 225 25.72 19.45 -0.03
CA THR A 225 25.75 18.53 -1.18
C THR A 225 25.80 17.07 -0.76
N ALA A 226 26.44 16.78 0.37
CA ALA A 226 26.53 15.45 0.96
C ALA A 226 26.46 15.51 2.48
N ARG A 227 26.49 14.34 3.14
CA ARG A 227 26.66 14.27 4.59
C ARG A 227 28.00 14.92 4.94
N ASP A 228 27.97 15.90 5.84
CA ASP A 228 29.15 16.66 6.26
C ASP A 228 29.85 17.44 5.14
N VAL A 229 29.18 17.81 4.04
CA VAL A 229 29.79 18.65 2.99
C VAL A 229 28.84 19.79 2.64
N CYS A 230 29.28 21.02 2.91
CA CYS A 230 28.60 22.24 2.51
C CYS A 230 28.96 22.61 1.05
N ASP A 231 28.04 23.28 0.37
CA ASP A 231 28.31 23.82 -0.97
C ASP A 231 29.26 25.03 -0.86
N GLN A 232 30.47 24.92 -1.40
CA GLN A 232 31.49 25.97 -1.32
C GLN A 232 31.16 27.19 -2.20
N SER A 233 30.27 27.05 -3.18
CA SER A 233 29.78 28.14 -4.03
C SER A 233 28.48 28.77 -3.51
N GLY A 234 27.97 28.28 -2.38
CA GLY A 234 26.70 28.75 -1.81
C GLY A 234 26.77 30.16 -1.23
N ASP A 235 25.59 30.74 -1.00
CA ASP A 235 25.44 32.11 -0.49
C ASP A 235 26.05 32.29 0.92
N ASP A 236 26.44 33.52 1.22
CA ASP A 236 26.91 33.93 2.55
C ASP A 236 25.83 33.70 3.61
N VAL A 237 26.23 33.09 4.73
CA VAL A 237 25.32 32.80 5.84
C VAL A 237 25.80 33.42 7.15
N VAL A 238 24.84 33.92 7.91
CA VAL A 238 25.09 34.43 9.26
C VAL A 238 25.12 33.26 10.24
N LEU A 239 26.26 33.09 10.90
CA LEU A 239 26.49 32.06 11.91
C LEU A 239 26.19 32.58 13.32
N ARG A 240 25.64 31.69 14.14
CA ARG A 240 25.36 31.94 15.55
C ARG A 240 26.66 31.88 16.35
N LYS A 241 27.01 33.00 16.95
CA LYS A 241 28.26 33.23 17.68
C LYS A 241 28.48 32.23 18.83
N GLY A 242 29.73 31.84 19.03
CA GLY A 242 30.18 31.02 20.15
C GLY A 242 29.75 29.56 20.09
N ARG A 243 29.26 29.09 18.94
CA ARG A 243 28.74 27.72 18.74
C ARG A 243 29.48 26.93 17.67
N THR A 244 30.55 27.49 17.11
CA THR A 244 31.40 26.80 16.15
C THR A 244 32.33 25.81 16.85
N ARG A 245 32.44 24.58 16.31
CA ARG A 245 33.31 23.52 16.82
C ARG A 245 34.06 22.87 15.67
N VAL A 246 35.30 22.49 15.91
CA VAL A 246 36.11 21.69 14.99
C VAL A 246 36.26 20.30 15.56
N LEU A 247 35.93 19.31 14.76
CA LEU A 247 35.97 17.90 15.10
C LEU A 247 37.12 17.21 14.35
N PHE A 248 37.87 16.39 15.07
CA PHE A 248 38.87 15.48 14.52
C PHE A 248 38.51 14.06 14.98
N LYS A 249 38.34 13.12 14.03
CA LYS A 249 37.88 11.74 14.32
C LYS A 249 36.63 11.69 15.24
N GLY A 250 35.72 12.65 15.08
CA GLY A 250 34.49 12.76 15.88
C GLY A 250 34.65 13.38 17.28
N ARG A 251 35.84 13.85 17.67
CA ARG A 251 36.08 14.53 18.95
C ARG A 251 36.24 16.04 18.77
N PRO A 252 35.66 16.88 19.63
CA PRO A 252 35.86 18.33 19.56
C PRO A 252 37.30 18.69 19.96
N VAL A 253 38.05 19.26 19.01
CA VAL A 253 39.46 19.65 19.18
C VAL A 253 39.67 21.15 19.25
N ALA A 254 38.74 21.95 18.71
CA ALA A 254 38.77 23.40 18.84
C ALA A 254 37.36 23.97 18.94
N VAL A 255 37.24 25.10 19.65
CA VAL A 255 35.98 25.82 19.84
C VAL A 255 36.19 27.30 19.59
N GLU A 256 35.11 28.00 19.28
CA GLU A 256 35.11 29.45 19.16
C GLU A 256 35.38 30.11 20.53
N LEU A 257 36.41 30.96 20.59
CA LEU A 257 36.91 31.56 21.84
C LEU A 257 36.21 32.89 22.18
N ASN A 258 35.78 33.65 21.17
CA ASN A 258 35.23 34.99 21.35
C ASN A 258 33.74 35.05 20.99
N LYS A 259 32.90 35.37 21.97
CA LYS A 259 31.43 35.43 21.83
C LYS A 259 30.88 36.81 21.43
N ASP A 260 31.69 37.86 21.59
CA ASP A 260 31.17 39.25 21.62
C ASP A 260 31.61 40.13 20.43
N LYS A 261 32.47 39.65 19.52
CA LYS A 261 32.91 40.45 18.37
C LYS A 261 31.96 40.34 17.17
N THR A 262 31.71 41.47 16.52
CA THR A 262 31.07 41.53 15.19
C THR A 262 32.12 41.29 14.10
N GLY A 263 31.89 40.29 13.24
CA GLY A 263 32.79 39.91 12.15
C GLY A 263 33.53 38.59 12.43
N SER A 264 34.86 38.61 12.27
CA SER A 264 35.71 37.42 12.39
C SER A 264 35.94 37.02 13.85
N SER A 265 35.53 35.81 14.22
CA SER A 265 35.72 35.18 15.52
C SER A 265 36.92 34.24 15.50
N ALA A 266 37.75 34.31 16.54
CA ALA A 266 38.88 33.39 16.70
C ALA A 266 38.41 32.02 17.20
N VAL A 267 38.91 30.95 16.58
CA VAL A 267 38.73 29.55 16.96
C VAL A 267 40.08 29.04 17.45
N GLY A 268 40.10 28.34 18.58
CA GLY A 268 41.34 27.81 19.14
C GLY A 268 41.13 26.57 20.00
N GLY A 269 42.11 25.67 19.98
CA GLY A 269 42.18 24.48 20.80
C GLY A 269 43.47 23.69 20.55
N SER A 270 43.70 22.64 21.33
CA SER A 270 44.78 21.68 21.08
C SER A 270 44.28 20.25 21.20
N PHE A 271 44.93 19.34 20.50
CA PHE A 271 44.68 17.90 20.59
C PHE A 271 45.99 17.13 20.45
N SER A 272 46.06 15.99 21.12
CA SER A 272 47.19 15.07 21.02
C SER A 272 46.86 13.90 20.10
N GLU A 273 47.75 13.59 19.16
CA GLU A 273 47.72 12.35 18.39
C GLU A 273 49.06 11.62 18.57
N GLY A 274 49.05 10.52 19.33
CA GLY A 274 50.29 9.88 19.80
C GLY A 274 51.03 10.78 20.79
N ASP A 275 52.34 10.94 20.60
CA ASP A 275 53.22 11.77 21.44
C ASP A 275 53.34 13.24 20.97
N THR A 276 52.64 13.61 19.90
CA THR A 276 52.68 14.97 19.33
C THR A 276 51.42 15.75 19.71
N GLU A 277 51.60 16.94 20.29
CA GLU A 277 50.52 17.89 20.53
C GLU A 277 50.37 18.84 19.33
N TYR A 278 49.15 18.89 18.78
CA TYR A 278 48.77 19.74 17.67
C TYR A 278 47.88 20.87 18.19
N ALA A 279 48.23 22.12 17.88
CA ALA A 279 47.41 23.29 18.12
C ALA A 279 46.60 23.64 16.87
N VAL A 280 45.29 23.82 17.05
CA VAL A 280 44.36 24.30 16.02
C VAL A 280 44.03 25.75 16.35
N GLY A 281 44.31 26.66 15.42
CA GLY A 281 44.05 28.08 15.60
C GLY A 281 43.68 28.76 14.29
N GLY A 282 42.75 29.69 14.33
CA GLY A 282 42.37 30.47 13.16
C GLY A 282 41.12 31.30 13.39
N ASN A 283 40.48 31.70 12.30
CA ASN A 283 39.36 32.62 12.31
C ASN A 283 38.17 32.10 11.50
N ILE A 284 36.95 32.33 11.99
CA ILE A 284 35.70 32.10 11.27
C ILE A 284 34.94 33.43 11.14
N ASN A 285 34.49 33.77 9.93
CA ASN A 285 33.68 34.95 9.68
C ASN A 285 32.21 34.63 9.94
N ASN A 286 31.67 35.18 11.02
CA ASN A 286 30.28 34.93 11.43
C ASN A 286 29.23 35.62 10.52
N GLN A 287 29.65 36.48 9.59
CA GLN A 287 28.75 37.12 8.62
C GLN A 287 28.71 36.42 7.26
N THR A 288 29.82 35.82 6.82
CA THR A 288 29.93 35.17 5.50
C THR A 288 29.95 33.64 5.58
N GLY A 289 30.25 33.07 6.75
CA GLY A 289 30.37 31.63 6.97
C GLY A 289 31.73 31.05 6.55
N GLU A 290 32.66 31.87 6.08
CA GLU A 290 34.02 31.47 5.70
C GLU A 290 34.89 31.18 6.91
N TYR A 291 35.66 30.10 6.88
CA TYR A 291 36.66 29.79 7.90
C TYR A 291 38.04 29.59 7.26
N ALA A 292 39.05 30.10 7.96
CA ALA A 292 40.45 29.89 7.69
C ALA A 292 41.11 29.43 9.00
N LEU A 293 41.32 28.13 9.12
CA LEU A 293 41.90 27.47 10.29
C LEU A 293 43.29 26.93 9.94
N THR A 294 44.18 26.89 10.91
CA THR A 294 45.54 26.37 10.76
C THR A 294 45.85 25.37 11.86
N VAL A 295 46.58 24.30 11.51
CA VAL A 295 47.07 23.28 12.44
C VAL A 295 48.59 23.36 12.50
N THR A 296 49.16 23.41 13.72
CA THR A 296 50.61 23.47 13.96
C THR A 296 50.97 22.47 15.07
N PRO A 297 51.94 21.54 14.90
CA PRO A 297 52.82 21.30 13.75
C PRO A 297 52.08 20.77 12.50
N ILE A 298 52.76 20.66 11.35
CA ILE A 298 52.14 20.14 10.11
C ILE A 298 51.59 18.72 10.34
N ILE A 299 50.34 18.49 9.94
CA ILE A 299 49.69 17.17 9.94
C ILE A 299 49.70 16.62 8.51
N ALA A 300 49.63 15.30 8.35
CA ALA A 300 49.67 14.67 7.04
C ALA A 300 48.59 15.25 6.11
N ALA A 301 48.98 15.64 4.89
CA ALA A 301 48.07 16.10 3.86
C ALA A 301 46.93 15.08 3.63
N GLY A 302 45.70 15.58 3.49
CA GLY A 302 44.51 14.73 3.33
C GLY A 302 43.89 14.26 4.65
N THR A 303 44.42 14.66 5.80
CA THR A 303 43.78 14.39 7.10
C THR A 303 42.44 15.13 7.20
N GLU A 304 41.39 14.41 7.60
CA GLU A 304 40.01 14.89 7.59
C GLU A 304 39.63 15.62 8.88
N PHE A 305 39.15 16.85 8.75
CA PHE A 305 38.53 17.64 9.82
C PHE A 305 37.09 17.95 9.46
N VAL A 306 36.21 18.02 10.47
CA VAL A 306 34.81 18.44 10.28
C VAL A 306 34.58 19.70 11.09
N VAL A 307 34.18 20.78 10.41
CA VAL A 307 33.81 22.05 11.06
C VAL A 307 32.29 22.08 11.19
N GLU A 308 31.81 22.20 12.41
CA GLU A 308 30.40 22.34 12.75
C GLU A 308 30.11 23.78 13.15
N ALA A 309 29.11 24.40 12.53
CA ALA A 309 28.62 25.72 12.90
C ALA A 309 27.09 25.76 12.93
N SER A 310 26.52 26.62 13.77
CA SER A 310 25.07 26.82 13.85
C SER A 310 24.66 28.06 13.05
N LEU A 311 23.65 27.96 12.20
CA LEU A 311 23.03 29.09 11.52
C LEU A 311 22.22 29.94 12.51
N ASP A 312 22.21 31.26 12.32
CA ASP A 312 21.42 32.19 13.13
C ASP A 312 20.09 32.56 12.45
N PHE A 313 19.02 31.88 12.84
CA PHE A 313 17.66 32.13 12.34
C PHE A 313 17.01 33.41 12.89
N GLU A 314 17.54 33.97 14.00
CA GLU A 314 17.01 35.22 14.57
C GLU A 314 17.55 36.43 13.80
N ALA A 315 18.85 36.38 13.44
CA ALA A 315 19.50 37.42 12.67
C ALA A 315 19.03 37.44 11.20
N ASN A 316 18.77 36.28 10.59
CA ASN A 316 18.23 36.19 9.24
C ASN A 316 17.07 35.19 9.13
N LYS A 317 15.84 35.73 9.07
CA LYS A 317 14.59 34.95 8.98
C LYS A 317 14.39 34.27 7.63
N GLU A 318 15.12 34.65 6.59
CA GLU A 318 15.04 34.01 5.26
C GLU A 318 15.78 32.66 5.20
N LEU A 319 16.59 32.36 6.21
CA LEU A 319 17.24 31.06 6.39
C LEU A 319 16.30 29.99 6.97
N ILE A 320 15.12 30.38 7.48
CA ILE A 320 14.16 29.46 8.08
C ILE A 320 13.55 28.58 6.97
N PRO A 321 13.68 27.24 7.06
CA PRO A 321 13.11 26.33 6.07
C PRO A 321 11.59 26.36 6.10
N ARG A 322 10.94 26.23 4.93
CA ARG A 322 9.48 26.20 4.80
C ARG A 322 8.99 24.84 4.36
N PHE A 323 7.91 24.36 4.98
CA PHE A 323 7.19 23.17 4.53
C PHE A 323 6.12 23.58 3.53
N GLN A 324 5.99 22.82 2.46
CA GLN A 324 4.89 22.95 1.51
C GLN A 324 4.12 21.63 1.48
N THR A 325 2.80 21.72 1.58
CA THR A 325 1.91 20.57 1.39
C THR A 325 1.15 20.79 0.11
N ASN A 326 1.20 19.81 -0.79
CA ASN A 326 0.46 19.82 -2.04
C ASN A 326 -0.44 18.58 -2.11
N VAL A 327 -1.63 18.72 -2.70
CA VAL A 327 -2.53 17.61 -2.99
C VAL A 327 -2.62 17.47 -4.50
N ASP A 328 -2.20 16.32 -5.03
CA ASP A 328 -2.36 15.97 -6.44
C ASP A 328 -3.60 15.08 -6.60
N ILE A 329 -4.59 15.55 -7.34
CA ILE A 329 -5.86 14.84 -7.56
C ILE A 329 -5.89 14.35 -9.00
N LYS A 330 -5.99 13.03 -9.17
CA LYS A 330 -6.12 12.41 -10.49
C LYS A 330 -7.44 11.63 -10.61
N PRO A 331 -8.17 11.78 -11.74
CA PRO A 331 -9.40 11.05 -11.97
C PRO A 331 -9.11 9.64 -12.49
N VAL A 332 -9.94 8.67 -12.07
CA VAL A 332 -10.03 7.32 -12.64
C VAL A 332 -11.46 7.13 -13.15
N PHE A 333 -11.59 6.61 -14.37
CA PHE A 333 -12.88 6.40 -15.02
C PHE A 333 -13.31 4.94 -14.95
N ALA A 334 -14.62 4.71 -14.93
CA ALA A 334 -15.20 3.38 -14.93
C ALA A 334 -15.56 2.91 -16.34
N ASP A 335 -15.36 1.61 -16.58
CA ASP A 335 -15.70 0.89 -17.80
C ASP A 335 -16.92 -0.04 -17.57
N SER A 336 -17.66 -0.29 -18.65
CA SER A 336 -18.84 -1.16 -18.62
C SER A 336 -18.50 -2.60 -19.00
N TRP A 337 -19.03 -3.55 -18.24
CA TRP A 337 -18.94 -4.99 -18.47
C TRP A 337 -20.35 -5.50 -18.76
N THR A 338 -20.54 -6.19 -19.89
CA THR A 338 -21.85 -6.64 -20.33
C THR A 338 -21.77 -8.06 -20.87
N ALA A 339 -22.73 -8.90 -20.52
CA ALA A 339 -22.84 -10.26 -21.05
C ALA A 339 -24.31 -10.66 -21.27
N TYR A 340 -24.54 -11.58 -22.20
CA TYR A 340 -25.83 -12.17 -22.49
C TYR A 340 -25.70 -13.69 -22.49
N GLY A 341 -26.54 -14.36 -21.70
CA GLY A 341 -26.70 -15.82 -21.77
C GLY A 341 -28.12 -16.16 -22.16
N SER A 342 -28.32 -17.02 -23.15
CA SER A 342 -29.63 -17.63 -23.43
C SER A 342 -29.55 -19.14 -23.37
N THR A 343 -30.69 -19.74 -23.03
CA THR A 343 -30.91 -21.18 -23.13
C THR A 343 -32.22 -21.43 -23.86
N SER A 344 -32.21 -22.45 -24.72
CA SER A 344 -33.41 -22.85 -25.45
C SER A 344 -34.38 -23.58 -24.54
N ARG A 345 -35.69 -23.45 -24.78
CA ARG A 345 -36.71 -24.08 -23.93
C ARG A 345 -36.64 -25.61 -23.90
N GLU A 346 -36.28 -26.25 -25.01
CA GLU A 346 -36.12 -27.71 -25.05
C GLU A 346 -34.93 -28.17 -24.20
N SER A 347 -33.82 -27.43 -24.22
CA SER A 347 -32.67 -27.68 -23.35
C SER A 347 -33.02 -27.48 -21.88
N MET A 348 -33.86 -26.48 -21.55
CA MET A 348 -34.28 -26.26 -20.17
C MET A 348 -35.12 -27.42 -19.64
N VAL A 349 -36.08 -27.91 -20.43
CA VAL A 349 -36.92 -29.06 -20.04
C VAL A 349 -36.04 -30.30 -19.84
N GLN A 350 -35.09 -30.56 -20.74
CA GLN A 350 -34.15 -31.67 -20.57
C GLN A 350 -33.26 -31.49 -19.33
N MET A 351 -32.71 -30.30 -19.09
CA MET A 351 -31.86 -30.04 -17.92
C MET A 351 -32.64 -30.13 -16.60
N GLN A 352 -33.90 -29.69 -16.58
CA GLN A 352 -34.74 -29.77 -15.39
C GLN A 352 -35.24 -31.20 -15.14
N ASP A 353 -35.75 -31.88 -16.18
CA ASP A 353 -36.37 -33.19 -16.04
C ASP A 353 -35.34 -34.33 -15.95
N GLU A 354 -34.17 -34.22 -16.60
CA GLU A 354 -33.14 -35.27 -16.59
C GLU A 354 -32.02 -35.02 -15.57
N LEU A 355 -31.62 -33.76 -15.36
CA LEU A 355 -30.48 -33.41 -14.50
C LEU A 355 -30.89 -32.78 -13.17
N GLY A 356 -32.15 -32.34 -13.04
CA GLY A 356 -32.62 -31.61 -11.85
C GLY A 356 -31.91 -30.28 -11.63
N ILE A 357 -31.27 -29.72 -12.66
CA ILE A 357 -30.53 -28.46 -12.59
C ILE A 357 -31.43 -27.36 -13.16
N ASP A 358 -31.55 -26.26 -12.42
CA ASP A 358 -32.14 -25.05 -12.98
C ASP A 358 -31.12 -24.34 -13.89
N PRO A 359 -31.36 -24.33 -15.22
CA PRO A 359 -30.44 -23.73 -16.19
C PRO A 359 -30.29 -22.22 -15.99
N HIS A 360 -31.30 -21.54 -15.47
CA HIS A 360 -31.24 -20.10 -15.25
C HIS A 360 -30.23 -19.76 -14.15
N GLN A 361 -30.31 -20.45 -13.00
CA GLN A 361 -29.36 -20.29 -11.90
C GLN A 361 -27.94 -20.70 -12.30
N ALA A 362 -27.80 -21.76 -13.07
CA ALA A 362 -26.50 -22.20 -13.58
C ALA A 362 -25.82 -21.13 -14.46
N LEU A 363 -26.59 -20.48 -15.35
CA LEU A 363 -26.09 -19.39 -16.18
C LEU A 363 -25.69 -18.17 -15.34
N MET A 364 -26.49 -17.78 -14.35
CA MET A 364 -26.16 -16.68 -13.44
C MET A 364 -24.85 -16.92 -12.70
N ILE A 365 -24.65 -18.12 -12.15
CA ILE A 365 -23.41 -18.48 -11.45
C ILE A 365 -22.22 -18.42 -12.40
N ALA A 366 -22.36 -18.94 -13.62
CA ALA A 366 -21.28 -18.94 -14.61
C ALA A 366 -20.86 -17.52 -15.02
N VAL A 367 -21.82 -16.62 -15.26
CA VAL A 367 -21.52 -15.22 -15.63
C VAL A 367 -20.82 -14.47 -14.50
N ASN A 368 -21.28 -14.63 -13.25
CA ASN A 368 -20.63 -14.01 -12.09
C ASN A 368 -19.20 -14.54 -11.86
N ALA A 369 -18.99 -15.84 -12.04
CA ALA A 369 -17.67 -16.45 -11.93
C ALA A 369 -16.72 -15.92 -13.02
N GLN A 370 -17.21 -15.83 -14.26
CA GLN A 370 -16.43 -15.29 -15.37
C GLN A 370 -16.05 -13.82 -15.14
N TYR A 371 -17.01 -12.98 -14.75
CA TYR A 371 -16.77 -11.58 -14.42
C TYR A 371 -15.68 -11.40 -13.35
N SER A 372 -15.75 -12.18 -12.27
CA SER A 372 -14.77 -12.12 -11.19
C SER A 372 -13.38 -12.56 -11.64
N ASN A 373 -13.30 -13.62 -12.45
CA ASN A 373 -12.05 -14.13 -13.00
C ASN A 373 -11.40 -13.14 -13.98
N GLU A 374 -12.17 -12.52 -14.87
CA GLU A 374 -11.66 -11.54 -15.82
C GLU A 374 -11.10 -10.30 -15.11
N ARG A 375 -11.77 -9.80 -14.07
CA ARG A 375 -11.25 -8.69 -13.25
C ARG A 375 -9.92 -9.04 -12.59
N PHE A 376 -9.83 -10.24 -11.99
CA PHE A 376 -8.60 -10.69 -11.33
C PHE A 376 -7.44 -10.78 -12.34
N ARG A 377 -7.68 -11.43 -13.48
CA ARG A 377 -6.68 -11.58 -14.56
C ARG A 377 -6.27 -10.24 -15.16
N ALA A 378 -7.19 -9.30 -15.33
CA ALA A 378 -6.87 -7.96 -15.82
C ALA A 378 -5.86 -7.25 -14.90
N LEU A 379 -6.06 -7.32 -13.58
CA LEU A 379 -5.12 -6.75 -12.62
C LEU A 379 -3.75 -7.45 -12.62
N ILE A 380 -3.71 -8.78 -12.75
CA ILE A 380 -2.43 -9.50 -12.90
C ILE A 380 -1.69 -9.02 -14.15
N ASN A 381 -2.38 -8.90 -15.28
CA ASN A 381 -1.78 -8.41 -16.52
C ASN A 381 -1.24 -6.98 -16.39
N TYR A 382 -1.95 -6.10 -15.69
CA TYR A 382 -1.44 -4.77 -15.36
C TYR A 382 -0.22 -4.84 -14.44
N ALA A 383 -0.24 -5.71 -13.43
CA ALA A 383 0.90 -5.93 -12.54
C ALA A 383 2.14 -6.41 -13.30
N LEU A 384 2.00 -7.37 -14.21
CA LEU A 384 3.10 -7.87 -15.05
C LEU A 384 3.71 -6.75 -15.91
N ARG A 385 2.89 -5.87 -16.47
CA ARG A 385 3.38 -4.71 -17.25
C ARG A 385 4.16 -3.72 -16.39
N LEU A 386 3.71 -3.46 -15.16
CA LEU A 386 4.43 -2.60 -14.22
C LEU A 386 5.74 -3.25 -13.74
N ALA A 387 5.72 -4.55 -13.49
CA ALA A 387 6.85 -5.30 -12.96
C ALA A 387 8.06 -5.37 -13.91
N GLN A 388 7.87 -5.13 -15.22
CA GLN A 388 8.97 -5.06 -16.20
C GLN A 388 10.02 -3.99 -15.84
N SER A 389 9.61 -2.92 -15.16
CA SER A 389 10.53 -1.89 -14.68
C SER A 389 11.38 -2.32 -13.47
N ASN A 390 10.93 -3.34 -12.74
CA ASN A 390 11.48 -3.74 -11.45
C ASN A 390 11.64 -5.27 -11.36
N THR A 391 12.64 -5.77 -12.08
CA THR A 391 12.94 -7.20 -12.17
C THR A 391 14.23 -7.56 -11.40
N SER A 392 14.16 -8.59 -10.57
CA SER A 392 15.28 -9.19 -9.88
C SER A 392 15.49 -10.63 -10.35
N THR A 393 16.74 -11.10 -10.41
CA THR A 393 17.03 -12.47 -10.82
C THR A 393 17.56 -13.28 -9.65
N PHE A 394 16.98 -14.45 -9.42
CA PHE A 394 17.46 -15.44 -8.47
C PHE A 394 17.88 -16.71 -9.22
N ASN A 395 19.13 -17.12 -9.07
CA ASN A 395 19.63 -18.35 -9.66
C ASN A 395 19.73 -19.45 -8.59
N LEU A 396 18.92 -20.49 -8.73
CA LEU A 396 18.93 -21.66 -7.86
C LEU A 396 20.15 -22.55 -8.12
N ASP A 397 20.67 -22.56 -9.35
CA ASP A 397 21.73 -23.46 -9.85
C ASP A 397 21.59 -24.90 -9.32
N TYR A 398 20.46 -25.53 -9.61
CA TYR A 398 20.18 -26.87 -9.12
C TYR A 398 21.25 -27.89 -9.53
N ASN A 399 21.74 -27.81 -10.78
CA ASN A 399 22.70 -28.79 -11.31
C ASN A 399 24.09 -28.70 -10.65
N GLY A 400 24.55 -27.50 -10.29
CA GLY A 400 25.81 -27.31 -9.58
C GLY A 400 25.71 -27.64 -8.08
N ARG A 401 24.55 -27.38 -7.46
CA ARG A 401 24.39 -27.47 -6.00
C ARG A 401 23.80 -28.80 -5.48
N LYS A 402 23.12 -29.60 -6.33
CA LYS A 402 22.45 -30.86 -5.93
C LYS A 402 23.36 -31.90 -5.27
N ALA A 403 24.67 -31.85 -5.49
CA ALA A 403 25.62 -32.78 -4.89
C ALA A 403 25.91 -32.49 -3.41
N ASN A 404 25.76 -31.23 -2.98
CA ASN A 404 26.24 -30.76 -1.69
C ASN A 404 25.12 -30.25 -0.77
N MET A 405 23.96 -29.90 -1.31
CA MET A 405 22.84 -29.30 -0.55
C MET A 405 21.51 -29.90 -0.94
N SER A 406 20.57 -29.94 0.02
CA SER A 406 19.19 -30.34 -0.26
C SER A 406 18.42 -29.22 -0.97
N LEU A 407 17.43 -29.57 -1.78
CA LEU A 407 16.59 -28.60 -2.50
C LEU A 407 15.92 -27.59 -1.54
N LYS A 408 15.54 -28.03 -0.34
CA LYS A 408 14.91 -27.19 0.68
C LYS A 408 15.85 -26.11 1.21
N GLU A 409 17.13 -26.41 1.35
CA GLU A 409 18.15 -25.45 1.78
C GLU A 409 18.45 -24.44 0.67
N MET A 410 18.46 -24.87 -0.59
CA MET A 410 18.64 -23.93 -1.72
C MET A 410 17.51 -22.90 -1.82
N TRP A 411 16.27 -23.29 -1.52
CA TRP A 411 15.13 -22.37 -1.52
C TRP A 411 15.15 -21.36 -0.36
N ARG A 412 15.93 -21.60 0.71
CA ARG A 412 16.12 -20.60 1.77
C ARG A 412 16.84 -19.36 1.26
N ASP A 413 17.68 -19.49 0.24
CA ASP A 413 18.40 -18.36 -0.37
C ASP A 413 17.48 -17.38 -1.13
N LEU A 414 16.22 -17.77 -1.40
CA LEU A 414 15.23 -16.90 -2.03
C LEU A 414 14.75 -15.78 -1.10
N PHE A 415 14.63 -16.04 0.21
CA PHE A 415 14.05 -15.09 1.17
C PHE A 415 14.85 -13.78 1.27
N PRO A 416 16.20 -13.78 1.31
CA PRO A 416 16.98 -12.54 1.23
C PRO A 416 16.70 -11.71 -0.03
N VAL A 417 16.44 -12.35 -1.18
CA VAL A 417 16.10 -11.64 -2.42
C VAL A 417 14.72 -11.01 -2.34
N ILE A 418 13.72 -11.74 -1.81
CA ILE A 418 12.38 -11.21 -1.57
C ILE A 418 12.43 -10.04 -0.59
N SER A 419 13.21 -10.15 0.50
CA SER A 419 13.38 -9.09 1.49
C SER A 419 14.03 -7.84 0.89
N ALA A 420 15.08 -8.01 0.09
CA ALA A 420 15.73 -6.90 -0.62
C ALA A 420 14.78 -6.24 -1.63
N ALA A 421 13.98 -7.02 -2.38
CA ALA A 421 12.96 -6.50 -3.28
C ALA A 421 11.87 -5.73 -2.52
N SER A 422 11.43 -6.25 -1.36
CA SER A 422 10.45 -5.63 -0.49
C SER A 422 10.93 -4.29 0.08
N GLN A 423 12.17 -4.24 0.56
CA GLN A 423 12.78 -3.01 1.04
C GLN A 423 12.96 -2.00 -0.11
N GLY A 424 13.43 -2.45 -1.28
CA GLY A 424 13.56 -1.58 -2.46
C GLY A 424 12.22 -1.01 -2.93
N MET A 425 11.13 -1.78 -2.84
CA MET A 425 9.78 -1.29 -3.09
C MET A 425 9.36 -0.24 -2.06
N ALA A 426 9.54 -0.52 -0.76
CA ALA A 426 9.18 0.41 0.30
C ALA A 426 9.94 1.75 0.21
N GLU A 427 11.20 1.72 -0.20
CA GLU A 427 12.02 2.91 -0.43
C GLU A 427 11.54 3.77 -1.60
N ARG A 428 11.02 3.12 -2.65
CA ARG A 428 10.52 3.79 -3.85
C ARG A 428 9.11 4.36 -3.66
N THR A 429 8.22 3.60 -3.04
CA THR A 429 6.84 4.00 -2.78
C THR A 429 6.69 4.85 -1.49
N ASN A 430 7.76 4.94 -0.70
CA ASN A 430 7.84 5.60 0.60
C ASN A 430 6.85 5.06 1.66
N MET A 431 6.27 3.87 1.48
CA MET A 431 5.28 3.36 2.44
C MET A 431 5.17 1.84 2.56
N ASN A 432 5.21 1.09 1.46
CA ASN A 432 4.81 -0.33 1.47
C ASN A 432 5.81 -1.27 0.80
N GLY A 433 6.09 -2.38 1.48
CA GLY A 433 6.81 -3.53 0.95
C GLY A 433 5.89 -4.56 0.31
N VAL A 434 6.44 -5.73 0.01
CA VAL A 434 5.71 -6.87 -0.57
C VAL A 434 4.75 -7.48 0.46
N THR A 435 3.53 -7.75 0.01
CA THR A 435 2.47 -8.37 0.84
C THR A 435 1.89 -9.62 0.20
N HIS A 436 1.88 -9.68 -1.13
CA HIS A 436 1.31 -10.77 -1.90
C HIS A 436 2.34 -11.27 -2.92
N ALA A 437 2.39 -12.57 -3.13
CA ALA A 437 3.17 -13.23 -4.17
C ALA A 437 2.27 -14.09 -5.04
N ILE A 438 2.42 -14.00 -6.36
CA ILE A 438 1.71 -14.83 -7.34
C ILE A 438 2.72 -15.74 -8.02
N ILE A 439 2.39 -17.03 -8.07
CA ILE A 439 3.26 -18.07 -8.61
C ILE A 439 2.56 -18.89 -9.69
N GLY A 440 3.35 -19.42 -10.62
CA GLY A 440 2.89 -20.33 -11.66
C GLY A 440 2.94 -21.81 -11.28
N PRO A 441 2.48 -22.68 -12.20
CA PRO A 441 2.39 -24.13 -11.98
C PRO A 441 3.72 -24.82 -11.72
N LYS A 442 4.84 -24.32 -12.26
CA LYS A 442 6.15 -24.92 -12.04
C LYS A 442 6.68 -24.67 -10.64
N LEU A 443 6.41 -23.51 -10.06
CA LEU A 443 6.85 -23.15 -8.70
C LEU A 443 5.98 -23.79 -7.61
N LEU A 444 4.72 -24.08 -7.91
CA LEU A 444 3.76 -24.67 -6.98
C LEU A 444 4.28 -25.91 -6.21
N PRO A 445 4.75 -26.99 -6.86
CA PRO A 445 5.21 -28.18 -6.14
C PRO A 445 6.43 -27.90 -5.24
N TYR A 446 7.30 -26.97 -5.62
CA TYR A 446 8.46 -26.61 -4.83
C TYR A 446 8.08 -25.85 -3.56
N ILE A 447 7.18 -24.86 -3.69
CA ILE A 447 6.70 -24.07 -2.55
C ILE A 447 5.86 -24.93 -1.61
N GLU A 448 5.00 -25.82 -2.12
CA GLU A 448 4.24 -26.75 -1.29
C GLU A 448 5.12 -27.77 -0.55
N SER A 449 6.33 -28.02 -1.03
CA SER A 449 7.29 -28.94 -0.40
C SER A 449 8.15 -28.29 0.68
N LEU A 450 8.07 -26.96 0.82
CA LEU A 450 8.81 -26.21 1.82
C LEU A 450 8.38 -26.63 3.23
N PRO A 451 9.35 -26.66 4.18
CA PRO A 451 9.06 -26.95 5.57
C PRO A 451 8.20 -25.85 6.22
N SER A 452 7.47 -26.22 7.28
CA SER A 452 6.49 -25.35 7.94
C SER A 452 7.10 -24.16 8.68
N ASP A 453 8.42 -24.13 8.87
CA ASP A 453 9.16 -22.98 9.38
C ASP A 453 9.28 -21.85 8.32
N LEU A 454 9.10 -22.17 7.04
CA LEU A 454 9.19 -21.21 5.93
C LEU A 454 7.85 -20.96 5.25
N PHE A 455 6.98 -21.97 5.20
CA PHE A 455 5.70 -21.89 4.49
C PHE A 455 4.57 -22.60 5.24
N VAL A 456 3.48 -21.87 5.48
CA VAL A 456 2.26 -22.39 6.11
C VAL A 456 1.17 -22.52 5.05
N LYS A 457 0.70 -23.75 4.80
CA LYS A 457 -0.34 -24.03 3.81
C LYS A 457 -1.71 -23.48 4.25
N SER A 458 -2.51 -22.99 3.31
CA SER A 458 -3.87 -22.49 3.56
C SER A 458 -4.85 -23.59 3.95
N GLY A 459 -4.66 -24.81 3.42
CA GLY A 459 -5.61 -25.91 3.57
C GLY A 459 -6.78 -25.89 2.58
N GLU A 460 -6.80 -24.92 1.66
CA GLU A 460 -7.77 -24.86 0.57
C GLU A 460 -7.55 -26.00 -0.45
N SER A 461 -8.65 -26.49 -1.04
CA SER A 461 -8.58 -27.53 -2.06
C SER A 461 -8.05 -26.97 -3.38
N LYS A 462 -7.26 -27.78 -4.10
CA LYS A 462 -6.74 -27.42 -5.42
C LYS A 462 -7.90 -27.26 -6.40
N ARG A 463 -8.01 -26.07 -7.01
CA ARG A 463 -9.07 -25.74 -7.98
C ARG A 463 -8.51 -25.21 -9.30
N PRO A 464 -9.18 -25.46 -10.43
CA PRO A 464 -8.82 -24.83 -11.71
C PRO A 464 -9.23 -23.35 -11.66
N GLY A 465 -8.26 -22.47 -11.40
CA GLY A 465 -8.47 -21.04 -11.24
C GLY A 465 -7.47 -20.43 -10.26
N ILE A 466 -7.63 -19.14 -9.96
CA ILE A 466 -6.75 -18.45 -9.02
C ILE A 466 -7.20 -18.79 -7.59
N TYR A 467 -6.26 -19.20 -6.74
CA TYR A 467 -6.54 -19.51 -5.33
C TYR A 467 -5.32 -19.32 -4.44
N ARG A 468 -5.56 -19.20 -3.15
CA ARG A 468 -4.53 -19.05 -2.13
C ARG A 468 -3.92 -20.41 -1.76
N ILE A 469 -2.61 -20.54 -1.87
CA ILE A 469 -1.87 -21.76 -1.53
C ILE A 469 -1.46 -21.73 -0.04
N GLY A 470 -1.14 -20.56 0.48
CA GLY A 470 -0.65 -20.40 1.85
C GLY A 470 0.08 -19.08 2.07
N ARG A 471 0.91 -19.04 3.11
CA ARG A 471 1.61 -17.85 3.57
C ARG A 471 3.06 -18.17 3.89
N PHE A 472 3.99 -17.28 3.49
CA PHE A 472 5.36 -17.32 3.97
C PHE A 472 5.46 -16.84 5.42
N THR A 473 6.47 -17.30 6.17
CA THR A 473 6.62 -16.94 7.59
C THR A 473 6.79 -15.43 7.83
N ASP A 474 7.28 -14.69 6.84
CA ASP A 474 7.37 -13.21 6.85
C ASP A 474 6.01 -12.49 6.65
N GLY A 475 4.90 -13.23 6.59
CA GLY A 475 3.55 -12.65 6.46
C GLY A 475 3.11 -12.37 5.03
N ILE A 476 3.87 -12.81 4.03
CA ILE A 476 3.53 -12.66 2.60
C ILE A 476 2.55 -13.76 2.18
N GLU A 477 1.41 -13.38 1.61
CA GLU A 477 0.38 -14.29 1.13
C GLU A 477 0.67 -14.79 -0.30
N VAL A 478 0.56 -16.10 -0.53
CA VAL A 478 0.96 -16.74 -1.79
C VAL A 478 -0.26 -17.29 -2.55
N TYR A 479 -0.39 -16.84 -3.80
CA TYR A 479 -1.48 -17.17 -4.71
C TYR A 479 -0.97 -17.96 -5.92
N TYR A 480 -1.77 -18.92 -6.37
CA TYR A 480 -1.56 -19.66 -7.60
C TYR A 480 -2.26 -18.97 -8.77
N SER A 481 -1.57 -18.81 -9.91
CA SER A 481 -2.19 -18.55 -11.21
C SER A 481 -1.78 -19.63 -12.23
N PRO A 482 -2.71 -20.17 -13.03
CA PRO A 482 -2.41 -21.24 -13.98
C PRO A 482 -1.70 -20.79 -15.27
N ASP A 483 -1.96 -19.58 -15.77
CA ASP A 483 -1.57 -19.17 -17.15
C ASP A 483 -0.99 -17.77 -17.29
N ASP A 484 -1.02 -16.93 -16.24
CA ASP A 484 -0.61 -15.53 -16.37
C ASP A 484 0.93 -15.31 -16.38
N LEU A 485 1.71 -16.25 -15.83
CA LEU A 485 3.17 -16.10 -15.62
C LEU A 485 3.98 -16.87 -16.66
N ALA A 486 5.10 -16.30 -17.15
CA ALA A 486 5.94 -17.00 -18.10
C ALA A 486 6.83 -18.04 -17.40
N GLU A 487 6.76 -19.29 -17.86
CA GLU A 487 7.58 -20.40 -17.35
C GLU A 487 8.23 -21.16 -18.52
N THR A 488 9.49 -21.57 -18.35
CA THR A 488 10.23 -22.40 -19.31
C THR A 488 10.67 -23.72 -18.66
N SER A 489 11.42 -24.56 -19.38
CA SER A 489 11.99 -25.81 -18.83
C SER A 489 12.93 -25.61 -17.64
N THR A 490 13.57 -24.44 -17.51
CA THR A 490 14.56 -24.18 -16.43
C THR A 490 14.37 -22.86 -15.70
N SER A 491 13.36 -22.07 -16.08
CA SER A 491 13.04 -20.80 -15.43
C SER A 491 11.54 -20.67 -15.11
N ALA A 492 11.23 -19.89 -14.10
CA ALA A 492 9.86 -19.49 -13.76
C ALA A 492 9.85 -18.06 -13.21
N GLU A 493 8.73 -17.37 -13.40
CA GLU A 493 8.51 -16.03 -12.87
C GLU A 493 7.68 -16.08 -11.59
N MET A 494 8.04 -15.21 -10.64
CA MET A 494 7.26 -14.94 -9.43
C MET A 494 6.94 -13.46 -9.39
N LEU A 495 5.66 -13.11 -9.31
CA LEU A 495 5.19 -11.74 -9.24
C LEU A 495 4.96 -11.34 -7.78
N LEU A 496 5.54 -10.22 -7.36
CA LEU A 496 5.42 -9.68 -6.01
C LEU A 496 4.64 -8.36 -6.04
N ILE A 497 3.64 -8.24 -5.17
CA ILE A 497 2.73 -7.10 -5.11
C ILE A 497 2.70 -6.54 -3.68
N GLY A 498 2.88 -5.22 -3.57
CA GLY A 498 2.74 -4.47 -2.32
C GLY A 498 1.34 -3.86 -2.20
N ARG A 499 0.62 -4.17 -1.11
CA ARG A 499 -0.61 -3.48 -0.72
C ARG A 499 -0.24 -2.36 0.25
N ALA A 500 -0.62 -1.13 -0.07
CA ALA A 500 -0.44 0.03 0.81
C ALA A 500 -1.49 0.04 1.94
N PRO A 501 -1.27 0.73 3.08
CA PRO A 501 -2.34 0.99 4.04
C PRO A 501 -3.38 2.01 3.52
N GLU A 502 -2.99 2.89 2.59
CA GLU A 502 -3.85 3.93 2.05
C GLU A 502 -4.20 3.69 0.58
N VAL A 503 -5.46 3.95 0.23
CA VAL A 503 -5.98 3.90 -1.14
C VAL A 503 -5.13 4.73 -2.11
N ALA A 504 -4.81 5.97 -1.75
CA ALA A 504 -4.11 6.91 -2.63
C ALA A 504 -2.69 6.45 -2.98
N ARG A 505 -2.11 5.57 -2.17
CA ARG A 505 -0.74 5.05 -2.32
C ARG A 505 -0.68 3.61 -2.82
N SER A 506 -1.83 2.96 -3.07
CA SER A 506 -1.87 1.62 -3.66
C SER A 506 -1.72 1.67 -5.17
N ALA A 507 -1.02 0.68 -5.75
CA ALA A 507 -0.85 0.57 -7.21
C ALA A 507 -2.15 0.21 -7.95
N PHE A 508 -3.04 -0.54 -7.31
CA PHE A 508 -4.27 -1.03 -7.93
C PHE A 508 -5.49 -0.47 -7.22
N ILE A 509 -6.38 0.12 -8.01
CA ILE A 509 -7.64 0.66 -7.53
C ILE A 509 -8.77 -0.04 -8.24
N VAL A 510 -9.73 -0.47 -7.44
CA VAL A 510 -10.92 -1.19 -7.85
C VAL A 510 -12.12 -0.55 -7.21
N GLY A 511 -13.25 -0.60 -7.88
CA GLY A 511 -14.52 -0.30 -7.25
C GLY A 511 -15.63 -0.27 -8.26
N ASP A 512 -16.83 -0.11 -7.75
CA ASP A 512 -18.04 -0.32 -8.54
C ASP A 512 -18.86 0.99 -8.52
N VAL A 513 -19.26 1.44 -9.71
CA VAL A 513 -20.18 2.57 -9.88
C VAL A 513 -21.63 2.08 -9.94
N SER A 514 -21.81 0.91 -10.55
CA SER A 514 -23.03 0.13 -10.52
C SER A 514 -22.65 -1.28 -10.14
N SER A 515 -23.29 -1.79 -9.09
CA SER A 515 -23.19 -3.20 -8.72
C SER A 515 -23.57 -4.10 -9.90
N PRO A 516 -23.02 -5.32 -9.98
CA PRO A 516 -23.42 -6.28 -11.00
C PRO A 516 -24.91 -6.59 -10.86
N VAL A 517 -25.69 -6.22 -11.87
CA VAL A 517 -27.12 -6.54 -11.94
C VAL A 517 -27.33 -7.63 -12.98
N MET A 518 -28.15 -8.62 -12.62
CA MET A 518 -28.63 -9.66 -13.52
C MET A 518 -30.12 -9.44 -13.73
N GLU A 519 -30.51 -9.22 -14.98
CA GLU A 519 -31.90 -9.05 -15.37
C GLU A 519 -32.34 -10.25 -16.21
N ALA A 520 -33.45 -10.87 -15.85
CA ALA A 520 -34.06 -11.89 -16.67
C ALA A 520 -34.63 -11.23 -17.94
N LEU A 521 -34.25 -11.72 -19.12
CA LEU A 521 -34.84 -11.24 -20.36
C LEU A 521 -36.23 -11.85 -20.57
N GLY A 522 -37.14 -11.01 -21.09
CA GLY A 522 -38.45 -11.45 -21.53
C GLY A 522 -38.36 -12.45 -22.68
N LYS A 523 -39.35 -13.33 -22.76
CA LYS A 523 -39.45 -14.34 -23.84
C LYS A 523 -39.82 -13.64 -25.15
N ASP A 524 -38.92 -13.64 -26.12
CA ASP A 524 -39.23 -13.18 -27.48
C ASP A 524 -39.92 -14.31 -28.28
N LYS A 525 -40.31 -14.06 -29.55
CA LYS A 525 -40.96 -15.03 -30.45
C LYS A 525 -40.18 -16.34 -30.62
N SER A 526 -38.87 -16.33 -30.33
CA SER A 526 -38.00 -17.51 -30.33
C SER A 526 -38.14 -18.40 -29.09
N LEU A 527 -38.94 -18.00 -28.09
CA LEU A 527 -39.15 -18.71 -26.82
C LEU A 527 -37.86 -19.03 -26.04
N GLU A 528 -36.78 -18.31 -26.31
CA GLU A 528 -35.55 -18.38 -25.53
C GLU A 528 -35.72 -17.59 -24.23
N GLU A 529 -35.22 -18.16 -23.13
CA GLU A 529 -35.09 -17.48 -21.85
C GLU A 529 -33.61 -17.17 -21.62
N GLY A 530 -33.33 -15.97 -21.11
CA GLY A 530 -31.95 -15.51 -20.96
C GLY A 530 -31.74 -14.59 -19.77
N VAL A 531 -30.47 -14.33 -19.49
CA VAL A 531 -29.99 -13.41 -18.46
C VAL A 531 -29.11 -12.36 -19.12
N ALA A 532 -29.45 -11.09 -18.89
CA ALA A 532 -28.60 -9.96 -19.21
C ALA A 532 -27.79 -9.61 -17.96
N PHE A 533 -26.49 -9.45 -18.13
CA PHE A 533 -25.59 -8.99 -17.09
C PHE A 533 -25.03 -7.64 -17.48
N HIS A 534 -25.08 -6.69 -16.56
CA HIS A 534 -24.48 -5.37 -16.72
C HIS A 534 -23.85 -4.90 -15.41
N ALA A 535 -22.59 -4.49 -15.50
CA ALA A 535 -21.84 -3.89 -14.40
C ALA A 535 -21.03 -2.70 -14.91
N VAL A 536 -20.86 -1.66 -14.09
CA VAL A 536 -19.97 -0.53 -14.39
C VAL A 536 -18.99 -0.41 -13.25
N ASN A 537 -17.73 -0.70 -13.52
CA ASN A 537 -16.68 -0.76 -12.51
C ASN A 537 -15.42 -0.03 -12.99
N PHE A 538 -14.57 0.32 -12.06
CA PHE A 538 -13.20 0.70 -12.35
C PHE A 538 -12.31 -0.43 -11.86
N THR A 539 -11.41 -0.87 -12.75
CA THR A 539 -10.41 -1.89 -12.47
C THR A 539 -9.14 -1.42 -13.16
N GLY A 540 -8.27 -0.73 -12.43
CA GLY A 540 -7.19 0.02 -13.06
C GLY A 540 -5.96 0.26 -12.19
N ILE A 541 -4.93 0.78 -12.86
CA ILE A 541 -3.68 1.20 -12.24
C ILE A 541 -3.86 2.61 -11.68
N ASN A 542 -3.28 2.87 -10.51
CA ASN A 542 -3.22 4.19 -9.94
C ASN A 542 -2.39 5.14 -10.83
N PRO A 543 -2.92 6.29 -11.25
CA PRO A 543 -2.20 7.24 -12.11
C PRO A 543 -1.06 7.99 -11.38
N HIS A 544 -0.89 7.82 -10.07
CA HIS A 544 0.20 8.42 -9.30
C HIS A 544 1.51 7.66 -9.50
N GLU A 545 2.53 8.35 -10.02
CA GLU A 545 3.82 7.74 -10.42
C GLU A 545 4.52 7.01 -9.27
N GLU A 546 4.48 7.58 -8.06
CA GLU A 546 5.07 6.98 -6.84
C GLU A 546 4.46 5.63 -6.45
N THR A 547 3.26 5.34 -6.94
CA THR A 547 2.55 4.09 -6.60
C THR A 547 2.79 2.99 -7.63
N LEU A 548 3.26 3.34 -8.83
CA LEU A 548 3.50 2.40 -9.94
C LEU A 548 4.63 1.41 -9.63
N GLU A 549 5.57 1.78 -8.76
CA GLU A 549 6.72 0.97 -8.37
C GLU A 549 6.41 -0.03 -7.23
N SER A 550 5.13 -0.19 -6.85
CA SER A 550 4.68 -1.15 -5.82
C SER A 550 4.60 -2.61 -6.30
N VAL A 551 5.20 -2.93 -7.45
CA VAL A 551 5.21 -4.27 -8.03
C VAL A 551 6.64 -4.64 -8.41
N ALA A 552 7.03 -5.89 -8.16
CA ALA A 552 8.33 -6.43 -8.55
C ALA A 552 8.16 -7.82 -9.18
N MET A 553 9.08 -8.19 -10.08
CA MET A 553 9.17 -9.53 -10.63
C MET A 553 10.47 -10.19 -10.18
N ILE A 554 10.40 -11.46 -9.77
CA ILE A 554 11.58 -12.30 -9.54
C ILE A 554 11.63 -13.37 -10.61
N ASN A 555 12.70 -13.34 -11.41
CA ASN A 555 13.02 -14.36 -12.38
C ASN A 555 13.86 -15.44 -11.71
N ILE A 556 13.27 -16.61 -11.51
CA ILE A 556 13.93 -17.76 -10.91
C ILE A 556 14.52 -18.60 -12.04
N THR A 557 15.83 -18.77 -12.05
CA THR A 557 16.57 -19.55 -13.06
C THR A 557 17.28 -20.74 -12.43
N GLY A 558 17.66 -21.73 -13.25
CA GLY A 558 18.38 -22.92 -12.78
C GLY A 558 17.51 -23.91 -12.03
N LEU A 559 16.21 -23.96 -12.34
CA LEU A 559 15.27 -24.94 -11.79
C LEU A 559 15.57 -26.36 -12.32
N PRO A 560 15.19 -27.42 -11.58
CA PRO A 560 15.22 -28.78 -12.09
C PRO A 560 14.37 -28.89 -13.36
N ASP A 561 14.93 -29.53 -14.38
CA ASP A 561 14.20 -29.84 -15.61
C ASP A 561 13.25 -31.01 -15.32
N ASN A 562 12.02 -30.66 -14.95
CA ASN A 562 10.92 -31.60 -14.86
C ASN A 562 10.08 -31.42 -16.12
N SER A 563 10.55 -31.96 -17.23
CA SER A 563 9.77 -32.16 -18.45
C SER A 563 8.72 -33.25 -18.25
#